data_AF-A0AAP0G4F1-F1
#
_entry.id   AF-A0AAP0G4F1-F1
#
_cell.length_a   1.000
_cell.length_b   1.000
_cell.length_c   1.000
_cell.angle_alpha   90.00
_cell.angle_beta   90.00
_cell.angle_gamma   90.00
#
_symmetry.space_group_name_H-M   'P 1'
#
loop_
_entity.id
_entity.type
_entity.pdbx_description
1 polymer ?
#
loop_
_entity_poly.entity_id
_entity_poly.type
_entity_poly.pdbx_seq_one_letter_code
_entity_poly.pdbx_strand_id
1 'polypeptide(L)'
;MYAKCLSLPTQDASLAWTYHPHNATVDLSFTGSFISPSGWVGFGINPVSPSMSGATALISFADPTSASLLLLPFFLDHSVKLQRSPLHSRSLAGGLPLLPSSASLLNSPSVRASASVNILATLRLSDNNHTRLHLVWNRGLYVQGYSPTIHPVAAADLASRATIDLLSSAADVASAPMPTLRAAHGAINAAAWGFCIPLGAMAARYLRQWPKVGPTWFYLHAAVQMVGVAAGTVGFGMGVAMGGGGHAMHRGLGIAAVTAGGLQAAAVLFRPGTTHRFRKYWKSYHHLVGYGLVVVAVVNVFQGMELMGLAGSYAKLAYCLALATLAGACAALEANAWVVFCRNAEEEKIKPREEGGRRRESVGDAN
;
A
#
# COMPACT_ATOMS: atom_id res chain seq x y z
N MET A 1 -13.71 -3.40 -39.89
CA MET A 1 -12.40 -2.86 -39.47
C MET A 1 -12.66 -1.83 -38.38
N TYR A 2 -11.91 -1.86 -37.28
CA TYR A 2 -12.08 -0.90 -36.17
C TYR A 2 -11.25 0.36 -36.43
N ALA A 3 -11.72 1.51 -35.94
CA ALA A 3 -11.07 2.79 -36.15
C ALA A 3 -9.77 2.94 -35.34
N LYS A 4 -9.72 2.35 -34.13
CA LYS A 4 -8.58 2.39 -33.22
C LYS A 4 -8.26 0.99 -32.70
N CYS A 5 -6.97 0.75 -32.42
CA CYS A 5 -6.47 -0.51 -31.85
C CYS A 5 -5.34 -0.22 -30.86
N LEU A 6 -5.30 -0.96 -29.77
CA LEU A 6 -4.32 -0.84 -28.70
C LEU A 6 -3.88 -2.22 -28.22
N SER A 7 -2.57 -2.46 -28.21
CA SER A 7 -1.98 -3.58 -27.46
C SER A 7 -1.98 -3.23 -25.99
N LEU A 8 -2.61 -4.06 -25.17
CA LEU A 8 -2.67 -3.87 -23.73
C LEU A 8 -1.32 -4.26 -23.09
N PRO A 9 -0.94 -3.63 -21.98
CA PRO A 9 0.40 -3.78 -21.39
C PRO A 9 0.69 -5.17 -20.81
N THR A 10 -0.33 -6.01 -20.65
CA THR A 10 -0.22 -7.31 -19.96
C THR A 10 -1.03 -8.37 -20.68
N GLN A 11 -0.61 -9.63 -20.49
CA GLN A 11 -1.33 -10.83 -20.94
C GLN A 11 -1.49 -10.97 -22.47
N ASP A 12 -0.65 -10.29 -23.25
CA ASP A 12 -0.69 -10.25 -24.73
C ASP A 12 -2.10 -9.94 -25.27
N ALA A 13 -2.85 -9.15 -24.51
CA ALA A 13 -4.22 -8.79 -24.84
C ALA A 13 -4.25 -7.56 -25.74
N SER A 14 -5.32 -7.39 -26.51
CA SER A 14 -5.53 -6.21 -27.33
C SER A 14 -6.97 -5.75 -27.26
N LEU A 15 -7.17 -4.45 -27.45
CA LEU A 15 -8.49 -3.85 -27.57
C LEU A 15 -8.54 -2.99 -28.83
N ALA A 16 -9.52 -3.24 -29.67
CA ALA A 16 -9.88 -2.38 -30.79
C ALA A 16 -11.26 -1.79 -30.57
N TRP A 17 -11.48 -0.56 -31.02
CA TRP A 17 -12.77 0.10 -30.88
C TRP A 17 -13.09 1.09 -31.99
N THR A 18 -14.40 1.33 -32.15
CA THR A 18 -14.97 2.39 -32.98
C THR A 18 -16.03 3.10 -32.16
N TYR A 19 -15.87 4.41 -31.97
CA TYR A 19 -16.87 5.23 -31.31
C TYR A 19 -17.78 5.89 -32.34
N HIS A 20 -19.08 5.83 -32.11
CA HIS A 20 -20.13 6.42 -32.95
C HIS A 20 -20.80 7.57 -32.18
N PRO A 21 -20.38 8.83 -32.40
CA PRO A 21 -20.88 9.97 -31.63
C PRO A 21 -22.39 10.19 -31.75
N HIS A 22 -22.96 9.93 -32.93
CA HIS A 22 -24.37 10.20 -33.22
C HIS A 22 -25.36 9.45 -32.32
N ASN A 23 -25.02 8.21 -31.93
CA ASN A 23 -25.88 7.37 -31.09
C ASN A 23 -25.25 7.08 -29.72
N ALA A 24 -24.13 7.71 -29.40
CA ALA A 24 -23.32 7.47 -28.21
C ALA A 24 -22.97 5.99 -27.99
N THR A 25 -22.69 5.25 -29.07
CA THR A 25 -22.33 3.83 -29.01
C THR A 25 -20.86 3.60 -29.27
N VAL A 26 -20.29 2.57 -28.63
CA VAL A 26 -18.92 2.11 -28.84
C VAL A 26 -18.98 0.64 -29.22
N ASP A 27 -18.41 0.30 -30.37
CA ASP A 27 -18.14 -1.08 -30.74
C ASP A 27 -16.74 -1.44 -30.27
N LEU A 28 -16.61 -2.54 -29.55
CA LEU A 28 -15.37 -3.07 -28.99
C LEU A 28 -15.05 -4.45 -29.56
N SER A 29 -13.76 -4.72 -29.71
CA SER A 29 -13.19 -6.05 -29.94
C SER A 29 -12.02 -6.24 -28.99
N PHE A 30 -12.18 -7.15 -28.04
CA PHE A 30 -11.14 -7.53 -27.09
C PHE A 30 -10.56 -8.89 -27.49
N THR A 31 -9.24 -8.98 -27.57
CA THR A 31 -8.54 -10.25 -27.77
C THR A 31 -7.75 -10.63 -26.53
N GLY A 32 -7.84 -11.89 -26.12
CA GLY A 32 -7.05 -12.45 -25.03
C GLY A 32 -6.84 -13.96 -25.22
N SER A 33 -5.98 -14.55 -24.39
CA SER A 33 -5.63 -15.98 -24.48
C SER A 33 -5.91 -16.74 -23.20
N PHE A 34 -6.46 -17.95 -23.31
CA PHE A 34 -6.71 -18.84 -22.18
C PHE A 34 -5.41 -19.40 -21.61
N ILE A 35 -5.33 -19.53 -20.28
CA ILE A 35 -4.18 -20.15 -19.59
C ILE A 35 -4.39 -21.64 -19.29
N SER A 36 -5.61 -22.14 -19.47
CA SER A 36 -6.02 -23.49 -19.09
C SER A 36 -7.21 -23.93 -19.96
N PRO A 37 -7.36 -25.22 -20.27
CA PRO A 37 -8.53 -25.75 -20.99
C PRO A 37 -9.85 -25.60 -20.23
N SER A 38 -9.82 -25.52 -18.91
CA SER A 38 -11.01 -25.23 -18.09
C SER A 38 -11.15 -23.75 -17.72
N GLY A 39 -10.21 -22.93 -18.20
CA GLY A 39 -10.07 -21.54 -17.81
C GLY A 39 -11.11 -20.59 -18.38
N TRP A 40 -10.96 -19.33 -18.00
CA TRP A 40 -11.81 -18.24 -18.48
C TRP A 40 -10.94 -17.06 -18.91
N VAL A 41 -11.45 -16.23 -19.82
CA VAL A 41 -10.85 -14.99 -20.28
C VAL A 41 -11.95 -13.93 -20.36
N GLY A 42 -11.69 -12.73 -19.87
CA GLY A 42 -12.69 -11.68 -19.93
C GLY A 42 -12.13 -10.28 -19.78
N PHE A 43 -12.94 -9.32 -20.18
CA PHE A 43 -12.69 -7.91 -19.94
C PHE A 43 -13.93 -7.28 -19.30
N GLY A 44 -13.74 -6.15 -18.64
CA GLY A 44 -14.84 -5.41 -18.03
C GLY A 44 -14.60 -3.92 -18.03
N ILE A 45 -15.70 -3.21 -17.87
CA ILE A 45 -15.75 -1.75 -17.88
C ILE A 45 -16.34 -1.27 -16.58
N ASN A 46 -15.64 -0.32 -15.98
CA ASN A 46 -16.07 0.32 -14.75
C ASN A 46 -16.38 1.80 -15.04
N PRO A 47 -17.57 2.30 -14.69
CA PRO A 47 -17.95 3.68 -14.96
C PRO A 47 -17.23 4.71 -14.07
N VAL A 48 -16.62 4.29 -12.96
CA VAL A 48 -16.10 5.19 -11.92
C VAL A 48 -14.56 5.19 -11.84
N SER A 49 -13.91 4.04 -11.98
CA SER A 49 -12.46 3.94 -11.78
C SER A 49 -11.84 2.72 -12.48
N PRO A 50 -10.53 2.70 -12.77
CA PRO A 50 -9.84 1.52 -13.29
C PRO A 50 -9.62 0.50 -12.17
N SER A 51 -10.69 -0.17 -11.76
CA SER A 51 -10.72 -1.23 -10.75
C SER A 51 -11.78 -2.29 -11.07
N MET A 52 -11.57 -3.51 -10.58
CA MET A 52 -12.51 -4.61 -10.83
C MET A 52 -13.85 -4.44 -10.09
N SER A 53 -13.83 -3.88 -8.87
CA SER A 53 -15.06 -3.68 -8.10
C SER A 53 -15.88 -2.53 -8.68
N GLY A 54 -17.15 -2.81 -8.99
CA GLY A 54 -18.03 -1.93 -9.75
C GLY A 54 -17.94 -2.12 -11.27
N ALA A 55 -17.11 -3.05 -11.76
CA ALA A 55 -17.01 -3.31 -13.19
C ALA A 55 -18.09 -4.27 -13.67
N THR A 56 -18.64 -3.97 -14.84
CA THR A 56 -19.42 -4.91 -15.63
C THR A 56 -18.47 -5.65 -16.55
N ALA A 57 -18.41 -6.98 -16.44
CA ALA A 57 -17.47 -7.82 -17.17
C ALA A 57 -18.19 -8.77 -18.13
N LEU A 58 -17.55 -9.01 -19.27
CA LEU A 58 -17.86 -10.07 -20.21
C LEU A 58 -16.79 -11.13 -20.09
N ILE A 59 -17.19 -12.34 -19.69
CA ILE A 59 -16.27 -13.43 -19.43
C ILE A 59 -16.64 -14.60 -20.32
N SER A 60 -15.66 -15.08 -21.07
CA SER A 60 -15.76 -16.24 -21.95
C SER A 60 -15.04 -17.45 -21.37
N PHE A 61 -15.68 -18.60 -21.50
CA PHE A 61 -15.19 -19.90 -21.02
C PHE A 61 -15.89 -21.04 -21.76
N ALA A 62 -15.41 -22.27 -21.60
CA ALA A 62 -16.09 -23.44 -22.15
C ALA A 62 -17.34 -23.76 -21.34
N ASP A 63 -18.48 -23.94 -22.01
CA ASP A 63 -19.71 -24.43 -21.39
C ASP A 63 -19.44 -25.81 -20.72
N PRO A 64 -19.70 -25.95 -19.41
CA PRO A 64 -19.49 -27.22 -18.70
C PRO A 64 -20.26 -28.41 -19.28
N THR A 65 -21.35 -28.16 -20.00
CA THR A 65 -22.23 -29.19 -20.56
C THR A 65 -21.91 -29.50 -22.01
N SER A 66 -21.79 -28.49 -22.87
CA SER A 66 -21.59 -28.67 -24.32
C SER A 66 -20.12 -28.57 -24.76
N ALA A 67 -19.22 -28.14 -23.88
CA ALA A 67 -17.83 -27.78 -24.19
C ALA A 67 -17.65 -26.68 -25.27
N SER A 68 -18.74 -26.05 -25.69
CA SER A 68 -18.71 -24.95 -26.66
C SER A 68 -18.29 -23.64 -26.00
N LEU A 69 -17.86 -22.66 -26.79
CA LEU A 69 -17.47 -21.36 -26.26
C LEU A 69 -18.71 -20.59 -25.79
N LEU A 70 -18.75 -20.27 -24.50
CA LEU A 70 -19.80 -19.48 -23.89
C LEU A 70 -19.26 -18.08 -23.55
N LEU A 71 -20.13 -17.07 -23.62
CA LEU A 71 -19.87 -15.71 -23.18
C LEU A 71 -21.01 -15.28 -22.27
N LEU A 72 -20.71 -14.90 -21.03
CA LEU A 72 -21.71 -14.43 -20.07
C LEU A 72 -21.34 -13.06 -19.47
N PRO A 73 -22.36 -12.23 -19.18
CA PRO A 73 -22.18 -11.00 -18.45
C PRO A 73 -22.13 -11.21 -16.93
N PHE A 74 -21.26 -10.46 -16.26
CA PHE A 74 -21.11 -10.47 -14.82
C PHE A 74 -21.00 -9.03 -14.30
N PHE A 75 -21.47 -8.80 -13.07
CA PHE A 75 -21.19 -7.57 -12.35
C PHE A 75 -20.33 -7.89 -11.14
N LEU A 76 -19.15 -7.31 -11.11
CA LEU A 76 -18.11 -7.54 -10.12
C LEU A 76 -18.27 -6.57 -8.96
N ASP A 77 -18.90 -6.98 -7.87
CA ASP A 77 -18.98 -6.16 -6.66
C ASP A 77 -17.79 -6.41 -5.71
N HIS A 78 -17.80 -5.86 -4.49
CA HIS A 78 -16.70 -6.04 -3.54
C HIS A 78 -16.57 -7.50 -3.03
N SER A 79 -17.65 -8.28 -3.08
CA SER A 79 -17.67 -9.66 -2.56
C SER A 79 -16.81 -10.62 -3.39
N VAL A 80 -16.61 -10.32 -4.68
CA VAL A 80 -15.85 -11.19 -5.61
C VAL A 80 -14.38 -11.35 -5.22
N LYS A 81 -13.80 -10.37 -4.50
CA LYS A 81 -12.39 -10.42 -4.05
C LYS A 81 -12.11 -11.55 -3.08
N LEU A 82 -13.12 -11.98 -2.33
CA LEU A 82 -12.99 -13.01 -1.31
C LEU A 82 -13.57 -14.35 -1.77
N GLN A 83 -14.19 -14.39 -2.96
CA GLN A 83 -14.89 -15.55 -3.52
C GLN A 83 -15.74 -16.32 -2.49
N ARG A 84 -16.39 -15.58 -1.56
CA ARG A 84 -17.19 -16.18 -0.48
C ARG A 84 -18.42 -16.92 -0.98
N SER A 85 -18.91 -16.54 -2.15
CA SER A 85 -20.05 -17.14 -2.85
C SER A 85 -19.76 -17.24 -4.35
N PRO A 86 -20.40 -18.17 -5.07
CA PRO A 86 -20.28 -18.24 -6.53
C PRO A 86 -20.66 -16.93 -7.20
N LEU A 87 -19.91 -16.56 -8.24
CA LEU A 87 -20.19 -15.42 -9.09
C LEU A 87 -21.25 -15.84 -10.12
N HIS A 88 -22.47 -15.33 -9.97
CA HIS A 88 -23.55 -15.62 -10.89
C HIS A 88 -23.62 -14.60 -12.02
N SER A 89 -23.88 -15.10 -13.23
CA SER A 89 -24.24 -14.27 -14.37
C SER A 89 -25.54 -13.54 -14.07
N ARG A 90 -25.61 -12.25 -14.40
CA ARG A 90 -26.83 -11.45 -14.27
C ARG A 90 -26.94 -10.49 -15.44
N SER A 91 -28.18 -10.28 -15.88
CA SER A 91 -28.50 -9.22 -16.83
C SER A 91 -28.06 -7.87 -16.25
N LEU A 92 -27.53 -6.99 -17.09
CA LEU A 92 -26.94 -5.69 -16.76
C LEU A 92 -27.97 -4.64 -16.30
N ALA A 93 -28.96 -5.04 -15.50
CA ALA A 93 -29.95 -4.13 -14.93
C ALA A 93 -29.27 -3.24 -13.89
N GLY A 94 -28.83 -2.04 -14.30
CA GLY A 94 -28.26 -1.00 -13.44
C GLY A 94 -26.87 -0.47 -13.82
N GLY A 95 -26.26 -0.93 -14.93
CA GLY A 95 -24.94 -0.47 -15.42
C GLY A 95 -24.95 -0.02 -16.90
N LEU A 96 -23.77 0.19 -17.49
CA LEU A 96 -23.60 0.54 -18.92
C LEU A 96 -24.47 -0.37 -19.80
N PRO A 97 -25.40 0.14 -20.62
CA PRO A 97 -26.25 -0.70 -21.47
C PRO A 97 -25.40 -1.46 -22.50
N LEU A 98 -25.27 -2.77 -22.29
CA LEU A 98 -24.68 -3.69 -23.26
C LEU A 98 -25.74 -4.06 -24.29
N LEU A 99 -25.39 -3.91 -25.57
CA LEU A 99 -26.23 -4.27 -26.71
C LEU A 99 -25.78 -5.67 -27.22
N PRO A 100 -25.47 -5.95 -28.51
CA PRO A 100 -25.00 -7.28 -28.86
C PRO A 100 -23.59 -7.53 -28.31
N SER A 101 -23.37 -8.79 -27.88
CA SER A 101 -22.05 -9.31 -27.55
C SER A 101 -21.90 -10.73 -28.10
N SER A 102 -20.71 -11.05 -28.60
CA SER A 102 -20.39 -12.39 -29.09
C SER A 102 -18.92 -12.73 -28.82
N ALA A 103 -18.60 -14.02 -28.84
CA ALA A 103 -17.23 -14.47 -28.71
C ALA A 103 -16.92 -15.53 -29.76
N SER A 104 -15.70 -15.53 -30.27
CA SER A 104 -15.20 -16.55 -31.19
C SER A 104 -13.74 -16.89 -30.91
N LEU A 105 -13.36 -18.14 -31.20
CA LEU A 105 -11.97 -18.58 -31.13
C LEU A 105 -11.25 -18.21 -32.42
N LEU A 106 -10.01 -17.74 -32.30
CA LEU A 106 -9.22 -17.27 -33.44
C LEU A 106 -8.28 -18.34 -34.01
N ASN A 107 -7.68 -19.15 -33.14
CA ASN A 107 -6.56 -20.04 -33.50
C ASN A 107 -6.78 -21.51 -33.09
N SER A 108 -7.98 -21.85 -32.63
CA SER A 108 -8.29 -23.17 -32.06
C SER A 108 -9.75 -23.54 -32.29
N PRO A 109 -10.07 -24.83 -32.51
CA PRO A 109 -11.46 -25.29 -32.62
C PRO A 109 -12.18 -25.39 -31.26
N SER A 110 -11.42 -25.42 -30.15
CA SER A 110 -11.96 -25.53 -28.79
C SER A 110 -11.12 -24.74 -27.77
N VAL A 111 -11.69 -24.53 -26.59
CA VAL A 111 -11.00 -23.85 -25.47
C VAL A 111 -9.87 -24.75 -24.96
N ARG A 112 -8.65 -24.23 -25.00
CA ARG A 112 -7.42 -24.90 -24.54
C ARG A 112 -6.40 -23.86 -24.11
N ALA A 113 -5.36 -24.27 -23.41
CA ALA A 113 -4.25 -23.39 -23.10
C ALA A 113 -3.69 -22.75 -24.38
N SER A 114 -3.44 -21.44 -24.33
CA SER A 114 -2.97 -20.61 -25.45
C SER A 114 -3.97 -20.42 -26.60
N ALA A 115 -5.20 -20.94 -26.49
CA ALA A 115 -6.27 -20.57 -27.41
C ALA A 115 -6.59 -19.09 -27.25
N SER A 116 -6.72 -18.37 -28.35
CA SER A 116 -7.06 -16.96 -28.37
C SER A 116 -8.55 -16.79 -28.65
N VAL A 117 -9.18 -15.94 -27.85
CA VAL A 117 -10.59 -15.55 -27.99
C VAL A 117 -10.69 -14.10 -28.41
N ASN A 118 -11.60 -13.82 -29.32
CA ASN A 118 -12.05 -12.47 -29.64
C ASN A 118 -13.47 -12.28 -29.08
N ILE A 119 -13.64 -11.27 -28.23
CA ILE A 119 -14.92 -10.89 -27.65
C ILE A 119 -15.35 -9.57 -28.28
N LEU A 120 -16.47 -9.60 -28.98
CA LEU A 120 -17.11 -8.43 -29.59
C LEU A 120 -18.22 -7.94 -28.68
N ALA A 121 -18.31 -6.63 -28.49
CA ALA A 121 -19.37 -6.03 -27.67
C ALA A 121 -19.69 -4.63 -28.15
N THR A 122 -20.98 -4.29 -28.22
CA THR A 122 -21.44 -2.91 -28.42
C THR A 122 -22.00 -2.38 -27.13
N LEU A 123 -21.58 -1.17 -26.75
CA LEU A 123 -21.98 -0.51 -25.52
C LEU A 123 -22.59 0.84 -25.86
N ARG A 124 -23.64 1.22 -25.14
CA ARG A 124 -24.14 2.58 -25.14
C ARG A 124 -23.54 3.34 -23.96
N LEU A 125 -22.95 4.49 -24.22
CA LEU A 125 -22.47 5.38 -23.19
C LEU A 125 -23.67 6.15 -22.61
N SER A 126 -23.67 6.35 -21.29
CA SER A 126 -24.64 7.20 -20.61
C SER A 126 -24.41 8.68 -20.97
N ASP A 127 -25.48 9.49 -20.94
CA ASP A 127 -25.49 10.89 -21.42
C ASP A 127 -24.51 11.86 -20.71
N ASN A 128 -23.82 11.43 -19.66
CA ASN A 128 -22.92 12.27 -18.84
C ASN A 128 -21.55 12.58 -19.49
N ASN A 129 -21.43 12.54 -20.82
CA ASN A 129 -20.24 13.01 -21.55
C ASN A 129 -18.90 12.31 -21.15
N HIS A 130 -18.97 11.04 -20.74
CA HIS A 130 -17.77 10.26 -20.40
C HIS A 130 -17.16 9.66 -21.68
N THR A 131 -16.21 10.36 -22.29
CA THR A 131 -15.36 9.81 -23.36
C THR A 131 -14.29 8.86 -22.79
N ARG A 132 -14.14 8.80 -21.46
CA ARG A 132 -13.19 7.91 -20.78
C ARG A 132 -13.84 6.61 -20.36
N LEU A 133 -13.26 5.50 -20.79
CA LEU A 133 -13.60 4.14 -20.38
C LEU A 133 -12.52 3.59 -19.45
N HIS A 134 -12.91 3.11 -18.28
CA HIS A 134 -12.00 2.37 -17.41
C HIS A 134 -12.12 0.88 -17.68
N LEU A 135 -11.07 0.30 -18.25
CA LEU A 135 -10.99 -1.08 -18.65
C LEU A 135 -10.25 -1.91 -17.59
N VAL A 136 -10.74 -3.11 -17.36
CA VAL A 136 -10.02 -4.19 -16.66
C VAL A 136 -10.08 -5.44 -17.53
N TRP A 137 -9.05 -6.28 -17.48
CA TRP A 137 -9.07 -7.59 -18.15
C TRP A 137 -8.35 -8.62 -17.31
N ASN A 138 -8.76 -9.88 -17.44
CA ASN A 138 -8.02 -10.96 -16.82
C ASN A 138 -8.37 -12.33 -17.41
N ARG A 139 -7.65 -13.34 -16.92
CA ARG A 139 -7.84 -14.75 -17.26
C ARG A 139 -7.62 -15.63 -16.04
N GLY A 140 -8.37 -16.72 -15.94
CA GLY A 140 -8.31 -17.64 -14.80
C GLY A 140 -8.12 -19.09 -15.19
N LEU A 141 -7.74 -19.90 -14.20
CA LEU A 141 -7.34 -21.29 -14.40
C LEU A 141 -8.52 -22.23 -14.62
N TYR A 142 -9.66 -21.98 -13.97
CA TYR A 142 -10.84 -22.83 -14.11
C TYR A 142 -12.14 -22.08 -13.79
N VAL A 143 -13.27 -22.66 -14.22
CA VAL A 143 -14.63 -22.24 -13.88
C VAL A 143 -15.29 -23.32 -13.03
N GLN A 144 -16.00 -22.94 -11.97
CA GLN A 144 -16.78 -23.86 -11.12
C GLN A 144 -18.25 -23.75 -11.50
N GLY A 145 -18.77 -24.75 -12.22
CA GLY A 145 -20.09 -24.65 -12.85
C GLY A 145 -20.09 -23.50 -13.86
N TYR A 146 -20.90 -22.46 -13.62
CA TYR A 146 -20.93 -21.24 -14.44
C TYR A 146 -20.28 -20.03 -13.73
N SER A 147 -19.54 -20.27 -12.64
CA SER A 147 -18.86 -19.24 -11.84
C SER A 147 -17.36 -19.21 -12.15
N PRO A 148 -16.84 -18.16 -12.80
CA PRO A 148 -15.40 -17.96 -12.94
C PRO A 148 -14.73 -17.87 -11.57
N THR A 149 -13.60 -18.54 -11.40
CA THR A 149 -12.81 -18.45 -10.16
C THR A 149 -11.86 -17.27 -10.18
N ILE A 150 -11.29 -16.92 -9.02
CA ILE A 150 -10.30 -15.85 -8.92
C ILE A 150 -9.14 -16.07 -9.91
N HIS A 151 -8.76 -15.01 -10.62
CA HIS A 151 -7.60 -15.04 -11.51
C HIS A 151 -6.30 -15.07 -10.68
N PRO A 152 -5.16 -15.49 -11.28
CA PRO A 152 -3.86 -15.39 -10.63
C PRO A 152 -3.54 -13.94 -10.19
N VAL A 153 -2.79 -13.78 -9.11
CA VAL A 153 -2.50 -12.47 -8.51
C VAL A 153 -1.05 -12.02 -8.74
N ALA A 154 -0.43 -12.45 -9.84
CA ALA A 154 0.91 -12.00 -10.17
C ALA A 154 0.91 -10.51 -10.58
N ALA A 155 2.08 -9.88 -10.60
CA ALA A 155 2.20 -8.46 -10.91
C ALA A 155 1.59 -8.07 -12.26
N ALA A 156 1.69 -8.95 -13.27
CA ALA A 156 1.07 -8.74 -14.58
C ALA A 156 -0.46 -8.78 -14.51
N ASP A 157 -1.05 -9.67 -13.70
CA ASP A 157 -2.50 -9.80 -13.58
C ASP A 157 -3.12 -8.64 -12.81
N LEU A 158 -2.43 -8.17 -11.76
CA LEU A 158 -2.86 -7.01 -10.98
C LEU A 158 -2.69 -5.68 -11.74
N ALA A 159 -1.82 -5.67 -12.76
CA ALA A 159 -1.60 -4.52 -13.63
C ALA A 159 -2.57 -4.47 -14.83
N SER A 160 -3.44 -5.48 -15.02
CA SER A 160 -4.40 -5.58 -16.13
C SER A 160 -5.59 -4.62 -16.01
N ARG A 161 -5.30 -3.31 -16.05
CA ARG A 161 -6.25 -2.21 -15.98
C ARG A 161 -5.74 -1.01 -16.79
N ALA A 162 -6.64 -0.29 -17.46
CA ALA A 162 -6.30 0.88 -18.27
C ALA A 162 -7.45 1.90 -18.26
N THR A 163 -7.14 3.16 -18.56
CA THR A 163 -8.17 4.17 -18.88
C THR A 163 -7.95 4.61 -20.31
N ILE A 164 -9.01 4.53 -21.12
CA ILE A 164 -8.96 4.83 -22.55
C ILE A 164 -9.87 6.01 -22.80
N ASP A 165 -9.34 7.06 -23.42
CA ASP A 165 -10.17 8.12 -23.98
C ASP A 165 -10.58 7.73 -25.40
N LEU A 166 -11.87 7.58 -25.63
CA LEU A 166 -12.46 7.18 -26.90
C LEU A 166 -12.14 8.17 -28.03
N LEU A 167 -11.96 9.46 -27.70
CA LEU A 167 -11.68 10.52 -28.68
C LEU A 167 -10.18 10.67 -28.95
N SER A 168 -9.34 10.52 -27.94
CA SER A 168 -7.88 10.60 -28.11
C SER A 168 -7.31 9.32 -28.74
N SER A 169 -6.27 9.44 -29.56
CA SER A 169 -5.42 8.30 -29.96
C SER A 169 -4.45 7.88 -28.83
N ALA A 170 -4.30 8.71 -27.79
CA ALA A 170 -3.54 8.40 -26.61
C ALA A 170 -4.46 7.74 -25.57
N ALA A 171 -4.30 6.43 -25.38
CA ALA A 171 -4.72 5.82 -24.13
C ALA A 171 -3.74 6.31 -23.05
N ASP A 172 -4.26 6.92 -21.98
CA ASP A 172 -3.55 7.00 -20.70
C ASP A 172 -3.51 5.58 -20.12
N VAL A 173 -2.71 4.72 -20.78
CA VAL A 173 -2.33 3.43 -20.22
C VAL A 173 -1.60 3.80 -18.95
N ALA A 174 -2.19 3.46 -17.81
CA ALA A 174 -1.53 3.58 -16.53
C ALA A 174 -0.26 2.74 -16.65
N SER A 175 0.86 3.39 -16.96
CA SER A 175 2.17 2.77 -17.01
C SER A 175 2.31 2.07 -15.67
N ALA A 176 2.48 0.74 -15.70
CA ALA A 176 2.75 0.00 -14.49
C ALA A 176 3.83 0.78 -13.73
N PRO A 177 3.61 1.16 -12.46
CA PRO A 177 4.58 1.97 -11.72
C PRO A 177 5.96 1.38 -11.93
N MET A 178 6.86 2.17 -12.51
CA MET A 178 8.20 1.70 -12.90
C MET A 178 8.75 0.85 -11.74
N PRO A 179 9.22 -0.39 -11.98
CA PRO A 179 9.73 -1.26 -10.91
C PRO A 179 10.72 -0.54 -9.99
N THR A 180 11.49 0.38 -10.56
CA THR A 180 12.41 1.29 -9.87
C THR A 180 11.73 2.28 -8.93
N LEU A 181 10.60 2.90 -9.32
CA LEU A 181 9.86 3.86 -8.49
C LEU A 181 9.22 3.17 -7.29
N ARG A 182 8.66 1.97 -7.47
CA ARG A 182 8.13 1.12 -6.39
C ARG A 182 9.23 0.75 -5.39
N ALA A 183 10.36 0.27 -5.90
CA ALA A 183 11.51 -0.09 -5.07
C ALA A 183 12.06 1.12 -4.32
N ALA A 184 12.20 2.27 -4.98
CA ALA A 184 12.65 3.51 -4.37
C ALA A 184 11.69 4.01 -3.28
N HIS A 185 10.38 4.00 -3.54
CA HIS A 185 9.35 4.31 -2.54
C HIS A 185 9.45 3.39 -1.31
N GLY A 186 9.58 2.08 -1.52
CA GLY A 186 9.74 1.10 -0.44
C GLY A 186 11.00 1.36 0.38
N ALA A 187 12.15 1.52 -0.29
CA ALA A 187 13.44 1.70 0.35
C ALA A 187 13.52 3.00 1.15
N ILE A 188 13.13 4.14 0.56
CA ILE A 188 13.20 5.44 1.24
C ILE A 188 12.28 5.47 2.46
N ASN A 189 11.07 4.90 2.38
CA ASN A 189 10.14 4.89 3.50
C ASN A 189 10.55 3.89 4.59
N ALA A 190 11.13 2.74 4.23
CA ALA A 190 11.69 1.80 5.21
C ALA A 190 12.86 2.43 5.99
N ALA A 191 13.76 3.13 5.30
CA ALA A 191 14.87 3.84 5.95
C ALA A 191 14.36 5.03 6.79
N ALA A 192 13.51 5.89 6.22
CA ALA A 192 13.09 7.13 6.85
C ALA A 192 12.05 6.90 7.95
N TRP A 193 10.84 6.46 7.60
CA TRP A 193 9.76 6.21 8.56
C TRP A 193 10.05 4.98 9.42
N GLY A 194 10.55 3.91 8.80
CA GLY A 194 10.74 2.62 9.46
C GLY A 194 11.97 2.53 10.38
N PHE A 195 13.01 3.33 10.15
CA PHE A 195 14.26 3.24 10.93
C PHE A 195 14.70 4.57 11.55
N CYS A 196 14.79 5.66 10.77
CA CYS A 196 15.25 6.95 11.30
C CYS A 196 14.32 7.49 12.40
N ILE A 197 13.00 7.38 12.25
CA ILE A 197 12.05 7.85 13.26
C ILE A 197 12.18 7.10 14.60
N PRO A 198 12.18 5.75 14.63
CA PRO A 198 12.51 4.98 15.84
C PRO A 198 13.90 5.32 16.41
N LEU A 199 14.92 5.45 15.55
CA LEU A 199 16.30 5.75 15.96
C LEU A 199 16.38 7.12 16.65
N GLY A 200 15.72 8.14 16.10
CA GLY A 200 15.63 9.47 16.70
C GLY A 200 14.95 9.44 18.07
N ALA A 201 13.88 8.66 18.22
CA ALA A 201 13.20 8.47 19.50
C ALA A 201 14.09 7.76 20.53
N MET A 202 14.83 6.72 20.12
CA MET A 202 15.82 6.04 20.96
C MET A 202 16.91 7.02 21.43
N ALA A 203 17.50 7.79 20.50
CA ALA A 203 18.53 8.77 20.81
C ALA A 203 18.06 9.79 21.87
N ALA A 204 16.85 10.33 21.72
CA ALA A 204 16.29 11.26 22.71
C ALA A 204 16.04 10.64 24.08
N ARG A 205 15.67 9.36 24.14
CA ARG A 205 15.41 8.67 25.42
C ARG A 205 16.70 8.49 26.22
N TYR A 206 17.72 7.91 25.58
CA TYR A 206 18.90 7.42 26.30
C TYR A 206 20.01 8.48 26.39
N LEU A 207 20.28 9.24 25.32
CA LEU A 207 21.36 10.23 25.36
C LEU A 207 21.01 11.43 26.26
N ARG A 208 19.72 11.70 26.47
CA ARG A 208 19.26 12.74 27.40
C ARG A 208 19.65 12.45 28.85
N GLN A 209 19.80 11.18 29.22
CA GLN A 209 20.15 10.78 30.59
C GLN A 209 21.65 10.91 30.87
N TRP A 210 22.49 11.08 29.84
CA TRP A 210 23.94 11.12 29.99
C TRP A 210 24.42 12.56 30.22
N PRO A 211 24.96 12.89 31.42
CA PRO A 211 25.35 14.26 31.76
C PRO A 211 26.38 14.86 30.79
N LYS A 212 27.31 14.02 30.29
CA LYS A 212 28.37 14.42 29.37
C LYS A 212 27.86 14.85 27.98
N VAL A 213 26.65 14.43 27.59
CA VAL A 213 26.08 14.76 26.28
C VAL A 213 25.44 16.16 26.27
N GLY A 214 25.08 16.70 27.43
CA GLY A 214 24.56 18.07 27.54
C GLY A 214 23.37 18.33 26.61
N PRO A 215 23.30 19.48 25.90
CA PRO A 215 22.21 19.77 24.97
C PRO A 215 22.30 19.01 23.63
N THR A 216 23.41 18.32 23.35
CA THR A 216 23.68 17.68 22.05
C THR A 216 22.65 16.61 21.69
N TRP A 217 22.10 15.89 22.69
CA TRP A 217 21.04 14.90 22.44
C TRP A 217 19.82 15.51 21.73
N PHE A 218 19.50 16.77 22.04
CA PHE A 218 18.34 17.46 21.48
C PHE A 218 18.56 17.79 20.01
N TYR A 219 19.75 18.29 19.66
CA TYR A 219 20.11 18.58 18.27
C TYR A 219 20.22 17.31 17.44
N LEU A 220 20.81 16.24 18.01
CA LEU A 220 20.89 14.95 17.33
C LEU A 220 19.49 14.36 17.09
N HIS A 221 18.62 14.37 18.10
CA HIS A 221 17.23 13.96 17.95
C HIS A 221 16.53 14.79 16.86
N ALA A 222 16.59 16.11 16.94
CA ALA A 222 15.95 16.99 15.97
C ALA A 222 16.47 16.76 14.55
N ALA A 223 17.79 16.62 14.36
CA ALA A 223 18.39 16.38 13.05
C ALA A 223 17.93 15.05 12.44
N VAL A 224 18.03 13.95 13.19
CA VAL A 224 17.59 12.61 12.71
C VAL A 224 16.10 12.61 12.39
N GLN A 225 15.27 13.25 13.22
CA GLN A 225 13.83 13.33 12.99
C GLN A 225 13.48 14.19 11.77
N MET A 226 14.12 15.35 11.59
CA MET A 226 13.86 16.21 10.43
C MET A 226 14.27 15.53 9.12
N VAL A 227 15.41 14.82 9.10
CA VAL A 227 15.82 14.01 7.94
C VAL A 227 14.81 12.89 7.67
N GLY A 228 14.40 12.16 8.70
CA GLY A 228 13.40 11.09 8.59
C GLY A 228 12.05 11.59 8.06
N VAL A 229 11.53 12.70 8.58
CA VAL A 229 10.27 13.29 8.12
C VAL A 229 10.40 13.82 6.69
N ALA A 230 11.49 14.52 6.35
CA ALA A 230 11.70 15.06 5.00
C ALA A 230 11.80 13.93 3.95
N ALA A 231 12.69 12.96 4.15
CA ALA A 231 12.86 11.83 3.23
C ALA A 231 11.58 10.97 3.17
N GLY A 232 10.92 10.76 4.29
CA GLY A 232 9.66 10.04 4.36
C GLY A 232 8.50 10.75 3.65
N THR A 233 8.49 12.09 3.64
CA THR A 233 7.49 12.88 2.89
C THR A 233 7.75 12.79 1.38
N VAL A 234 9.00 12.80 0.95
CA VAL A 234 9.38 12.51 -0.46
C VAL A 234 8.89 11.12 -0.85
N GLY A 235 9.17 10.11 -0.01
CA GLY A 235 8.69 8.75 -0.21
C GLY A 235 7.16 8.66 -0.30
N PHE A 236 6.43 9.39 0.54
CA PHE A 236 4.97 9.48 0.46
C PHE A 236 4.50 10.09 -0.88
N GLY A 237 5.14 11.18 -1.33
CA GLY A 237 4.87 11.80 -2.63
C GLY A 237 5.04 10.82 -3.79
N MET A 238 6.08 9.98 -3.76
CA MET A 238 6.27 8.90 -4.74
C MET A 238 5.09 7.92 -4.73
N GLY A 239 4.60 7.55 -3.53
CA GLY A 239 3.46 6.65 -3.38
C GLY A 239 2.16 7.25 -3.93
N VAL A 240 1.94 8.56 -3.76
CA VAL A 240 0.81 9.28 -4.36
C VAL A 240 0.92 9.29 -5.89
N ALA A 241 2.11 9.59 -6.43
CA ALA A 241 2.37 9.61 -7.86
C ALA A 241 2.14 8.26 -8.55
N MET A 242 2.33 7.15 -7.83
CA MET A 242 2.11 5.79 -8.35
C MET A 242 0.64 5.36 -8.45
N GLY A 243 -0.32 6.19 -8.00
CA GLY A 243 -1.75 5.92 -8.09
C GLY A 243 -2.27 4.90 -7.06
N GLY A 244 -3.17 5.35 -6.18
CA GLY A 244 -3.63 4.62 -4.99
C GLY A 244 -4.70 3.53 -5.21
N GLY A 245 -4.55 2.66 -6.22
CA GLY A 245 -5.48 1.56 -6.46
C GLY A 245 -5.34 0.44 -5.42
N GLY A 246 -6.43 0.08 -4.73
CA GLY A 246 -6.59 -1.20 -4.00
C GLY A 246 -6.07 -1.30 -2.56
N HIS A 247 -5.32 -0.32 -2.04
CA HIS A 247 -4.56 -0.46 -0.78
C HIS A 247 -5.01 0.50 0.32
N ALA A 248 -6.29 0.44 0.70
CA ALA A 248 -6.90 1.40 1.62
C ALA A 248 -6.18 1.51 2.97
N MET A 249 -5.75 0.38 3.56
CA MET A 249 -5.07 0.37 4.85
C MET A 249 -3.68 1.02 4.80
N HIS A 250 -2.81 0.62 3.86
CA HIS A 250 -1.48 1.20 3.69
C HIS A 250 -1.56 2.71 3.42
N ARG A 251 -2.49 3.12 2.56
CA ARG A 251 -2.73 4.54 2.27
C ARG A 251 -3.19 5.30 3.51
N GLY A 252 -4.14 4.76 4.26
CA GLY A 252 -4.64 5.37 5.50
C GLY A 252 -3.55 5.55 6.54
N LEU A 253 -2.75 4.50 6.78
CA LEU A 253 -1.60 4.56 7.70
C LEU A 253 -0.52 5.53 7.20
N GLY A 254 -0.25 5.59 5.89
CA GLY A 254 0.68 6.55 5.30
C GLY A 254 0.26 8.00 5.50
N ILE A 255 -1.02 8.32 5.28
CA ILE A 255 -1.57 9.66 5.53
C ILE A 255 -1.45 10.00 7.02
N ALA A 256 -1.79 9.07 7.91
CA ALA A 256 -1.66 9.25 9.35
C ALA A 256 -0.20 9.52 9.75
N ALA A 257 0.76 8.77 9.20
CA ALA A 257 2.19 8.94 9.47
C ALA A 257 2.71 10.31 9.03
N VAL A 258 2.42 10.75 7.80
CA VAL A 258 2.84 12.07 7.30
C VAL A 258 2.21 13.20 8.11
N THR A 259 0.93 13.07 8.45
CA THR A 259 0.23 14.08 9.26
C THR A 259 0.83 14.18 10.66
N ALA A 260 1.04 13.04 11.33
CA ALA A 260 1.65 13.00 12.65
C ALA A 260 3.11 13.47 12.63
N GLY A 261 3.89 13.12 11.59
CA GLY A 261 5.26 13.59 11.39
C GLY A 261 5.34 15.10 11.18
N GLY A 262 4.46 15.67 10.34
CA GLY A 262 4.36 17.11 10.12
C GLY A 262 3.98 17.87 11.40
N LEU A 263 3.01 17.34 12.15
CA LEU A 263 2.63 17.86 13.47
C LEU A 263 3.79 17.85 14.47
N GLN A 264 4.58 16.77 14.49
CA GLN A 264 5.77 16.66 15.34
C GLN A 264 6.89 17.63 14.95
N ALA A 265 7.14 17.82 13.65
CA ALA A 265 8.09 18.81 13.16
C ALA A 265 7.65 20.23 13.52
N ALA A 266 6.37 20.55 13.33
CA ALA A 266 5.79 21.85 13.69
C ALA A 266 5.81 22.10 15.21
N ALA A 267 5.75 21.05 16.04
CA ALA A 267 5.80 21.16 17.50
C ALA A 267 7.07 21.87 18.01
N VAL A 268 8.16 21.86 17.24
CA VAL A 268 9.40 22.58 17.57
C VAL A 268 9.17 24.09 17.59
N LEU A 269 8.35 24.64 16.68
CA LEU A 269 8.06 26.07 16.59
C LEU A 269 7.28 26.59 17.80
N PHE A 270 6.42 25.75 18.37
CA PHE A 270 5.58 26.10 19.51
C PHE A 270 6.13 25.60 20.85
N ARG A 271 7.44 25.26 20.91
CA ARG A 271 8.09 24.68 22.08
C ARG A 271 8.16 25.71 23.22
N PRO A 272 7.40 25.54 24.33
CA PRO A 272 7.40 26.52 25.42
C PRO A 272 8.71 26.49 26.20
N GLY A 273 9.06 27.61 26.86
CA GLY A 273 10.19 27.67 27.80
C GLY A 273 10.11 26.63 28.91
N THR A 274 11.26 26.27 29.51
CA THR A 274 11.36 25.17 30.49
C THR A 274 10.53 25.39 31.76
N THR A 275 10.30 26.65 32.13
CA THR A 275 9.51 27.07 33.30
C THR A 275 8.04 27.39 32.99
N HIS A 276 7.62 27.31 31.72
CA HIS A 276 6.28 27.71 31.29
C HIS A 276 5.21 26.66 31.65
N ARG A 277 4.01 27.08 32.11
CA ARG A 277 2.89 26.18 32.48
C ARG A 277 2.52 25.19 31.37
N PHE A 278 2.44 25.66 30.12
CA PHE A 278 2.11 24.82 28.96
C PHE A 278 3.17 23.78 28.59
N ARG A 279 4.38 23.83 29.18
CA ARG A 279 5.45 22.86 28.91
C ARG A 279 5.03 21.43 29.21
N LYS A 280 4.19 21.21 30.23
CA LYS A 280 3.68 19.87 30.59
C LYS A 280 2.79 19.28 29.49
N TYR A 281 1.85 20.06 28.97
CA TYR A 281 0.95 19.63 27.89
C TYR A 281 1.72 19.40 26.59
N TRP A 282 2.63 20.30 26.24
CA TRP A 282 3.51 20.13 25.08
C TRP A 282 4.32 18.83 25.17
N LYS A 283 4.91 18.53 26.35
CA LYS A 283 5.63 17.27 26.58
C LYS A 283 4.70 16.07 26.39
N SER A 284 3.50 16.08 26.97
CA SER A 284 2.55 14.96 26.87
C SER A 284 2.15 14.72 25.41
N TYR A 285 1.77 15.77 24.70
CA TYR A 285 1.46 15.74 23.27
C TYR A 285 2.63 15.19 22.45
N HIS A 286 3.83 15.74 22.63
CA HIS A 286 5.02 15.37 21.86
C HIS A 286 5.36 13.89 22.03
N HIS A 287 5.32 13.36 23.26
CA HIS A 287 5.57 11.93 23.50
C HIS A 287 4.44 11.05 22.97
N LEU A 288 3.17 11.37 23.23
CA LEU A 288 2.04 10.54 22.83
C LEU A 288 1.96 10.41 21.31
N VAL A 289 1.94 11.54 20.60
CA VAL A 289 1.87 11.54 19.14
C VAL A 289 3.17 10.99 18.53
N GLY A 290 4.31 11.17 19.20
CA GLY A 290 5.62 10.70 18.73
C GLY A 290 5.75 9.18 18.79
N TYR A 291 5.36 8.56 19.90
CA TYR A 291 5.31 7.11 20.02
C TYR A 291 4.25 6.49 19.12
N GLY A 292 3.09 7.14 18.98
CA GLY A 292 2.07 6.74 18.02
C GLY A 292 2.61 6.73 16.58
N LEU A 293 3.35 7.77 16.19
CA LEU A 293 4.00 7.85 14.88
C LEU A 293 4.99 6.71 14.66
N VAL A 294 5.84 6.37 15.63
CA VAL A 294 6.78 5.24 15.55
C VAL A 294 6.04 3.94 15.21
N VAL A 295 4.95 3.64 15.92
CA VAL A 295 4.17 2.42 15.70
C VAL A 295 3.51 2.42 14.33
N VAL A 296 2.80 3.50 13.97
CA VAL A 296 2.10 3.63 12.68
C VAL A 296 3.09 3.51 11.52
N ALA A 297 4.26 4.16 11.62
CA ALA A 297 5.30 4.11 10.61
C ALA A 297 5.80 2.67 10.37
N VAL A 298 6.19 1.95 11.42
CA VAL A 298 6.71 0.58 11.32
C VAL A 298 5.65 -0.36 10.75
N VAL A 299 4.41 -0.29 11.25
CA VAL A 299 3.29 -1.11 10.73
C VAL A 299 3.03 -0.80 9.25
N ASN A 300 3.08 0.48 8.87
CA ASN A 300 2.85 0.86 7.49
C ASN A 300 3.95 0.35 6.54
N VAL A 301 5.20 0.30 6.98
CA VAL A 301 6.32 -0.26 6.23
C VAL A 301 6.14 -1.77 6.03
N PHE A 302 5.76 -2.51 7.08
CA PHE A 302 5.42 -3.94 6.93
C PHE A 302 4.28 -4.15 5.95
N GLN A 303 3.22 -3.33 6.05
CA GLN A 303 2.13 -3.45 5.10
C GLN A 303 2.58 -3.14 3.67
N GLY A 304 3.42 -2.14 3.46
CA GLY A 304 3.99 -1.85 2.14
C GLY A 304 4.81 -3.02 1.57
N MET A 305 5.58 -3.72 2.41
CA MET A 305 6.33 -4.92 2.00
C MET A 305 5.42 -6.08 1.60
N GLU A 306 4.32 -6.32 2.31
CA GLU A 306 3.33 -7.33 1.92
C GLU A 306 2.69 -7.01 0.55
N LEU A 307 2.35 -5.74 0.32
CA LEU A 307 1.80 -5.28 -0.97
C LEU A 307 2.79 -5.42 -2.14
N MET A 308 4.08 -5.38 -1.86
CA MET A 308 5.13 -5.62 -2.85
C MET A 308 5.49 -7.10 -3.02
N GLY A 309 4.85 -8.02 -2.29
CA GLY A 309 5.16 -9.45 -2.33
C GLY A 309 6.52 -9.80 -1.70
N LEU A 310 7.05 -8.95 -0.82
CA LEU A 310 8.37 -9.10 -0.19
C LEU A 310 8.33 -9.99 1.08
N ALA A 311 7.24 -10.71 1.33
CA ALA A 311 6.98 -11.45 2.55
C ALA A 311 8.09 -12.47 2.91
N GLY A 312 8.68 -13.10 1.89
CA GLY A 312 9.81 -14.06 2.03
C GLY A 312 11.15 -13.53 1.52
N SER A 313 11.30 -12.21 1.35
CA SER A 313 12.50 -11.62 0.74
C SER A 313 13.61 -11.31 1.75
N TYR A 314 14.87 -11.29 1.27
CA TYR A 314 16.01 -10.80 2.04
C TYR A 314 15.85 -9.32 2.47
N ALA A 315 15.10 -8.51 1.73
CA ALA A 315 14.84 -7.11 2.10
C ALA A 315 14.01 -7.01 3.39
N LYS A 316 12.94 -7.82 3.51
CA LYS A 316 12.14 -7.89 4.75
C LYS A 316 12.96 -8.45 5.90
N LEU A 317 13.77 -9.48 5.65
CA LEU A 317 14.70 -10.02 6.65
C LEU A 317 15.68 -8.95 7.16
N ALA A 318 16.33 -8.21 6.26
CA ALA A 318 17.26 -7.14 6.60
C ALA A 318 16.59 -6.04 7.44
N TYR A 319 15.36 -5.65 7.07
CA TYR A 319 14.59 -4.68 7.83
C TYR A 319 14.21 -5.21 9.24
N CYS A 320 13.78 -6.47 9.35
CA CYS A 320 13.50 -7.10 10.64
C CYS A 320 14.75 -7.16 11.52
N LEU A 321 15.91 -7.50 10.95
CA LEU A 321 17.19 -7.50 11.68
C LEU A 321 17.55 -6.10 12.17
N ALA A 322 17.41 -5.07 11.32
CA ALA A 322 17.68 -3.68 11.72
C ALA A 322 16.78 -3.23 12.88
N LEU A 323 15.48 -3.55 12.84
CA LEU A 323 14.56 -3.27 13.94
C LEU A 323 14.88 -4.07 15.20
N ALA A 324 15.21 -5.35 15.06
CA ALA A 324 15.58 -6.22 16.19
C ALA A 324 16.86 -5.72 16.86
N THR A 325 17.86 -5.28 16.10
CA THR A 325 19.07 -4.65 16.63
C THR A 325 18.74 -3.37 17.38
N LEU A 326 17.88 -2.51 16.84
CA LEU A 326 17.47 -1.28 17.51
C LEU A 326 16.72 -1.56 18.82
N ALA A 327 15.79 -2.53 18.81
CA ALA A 327 15.03 -2.95 19.98
C ALA A 327 15.95 -3.59 21.04
N GLY A 328 16.89 -4.45 20.61
CA GLY A 328 17.90 -5.04 21.48
C GLY A 328 18.81 -3.99 22.12
N ALA A 329 19.22 -2.98 21.36
CA ALA A 329 19.97 -1.84 21.88
C ALA A 329 19.16 -1.06 22.92
N CYS A 330 17.86 -0.81 22.68
CA CYS A 330 16.98 -0.19 23.67
C CYS A 330 16.88 -1.00 24.96
N ALA A 331 16.71 -2.33 24.85
CA ALA A 331 16.63 -3.22 26.01
C ALA A 331 17.94 -3.22 26.82
N ALA A 332 19.08 -3.27 26.14
CA ALA A 332 20.39 -3.20 26.79
C ALA A 332 20.63 -1.85 27.48
N LEU A 333 20.27 -0.75 26.82
CA LEU A 333 20.38 0.59 27.39
C LEU A 333 19.44 0.79 28.58
N GLU A 334 18.23 0.21 28.55
CA GLU A 334 17.35 0.21 29.73
C GLU A 334 17.90 -0.61 30.89
N ALA A 335 18.39 -1.83 30.63
CA ALA A 335 18.98 -2.65 31.68
C ALA A 335 20.15 -1.90 32.34
N ASN A 336 21.00 -1.25 31.54
CA ASN A 336 22.08 -0.42 32.07
C ASN A 336 21.59 0.80 32.86
N ALA A 337 20.55 1.50 32.38
CA ALA A 337 19.95 2.62 33.10
C ALA A 337 19.39 2.20 34.47
N TRP A 338 18.74 1.03 34.54
CA TRP A 338 18.26 0.43 35.79
C TRP A 338 19.41 0.07 36.73
N VAL A 339 20.48 -0.55 36.23
CA VAL A 339 21.67 -0.87 37.04
C VAL A 339 22.27 0.40 37.66
N VAL A 340 22.43 1.46 36.85
CA VAL A 340 22.95 2.75 37.34
C VAL A 340 22.00 3.38 38.37
N PHE A 341 20.69 3.34 38.14
CA PHE A 341 19.70 3.83 39.08
C PHE A 341 19.79 3.11 40.43
N CYS A 342 19.84 1.77 40.43
CA CYS A 342 20.00 0.97 41.64
C CYS A 342 21.31 1.28 42.37
N ARG A 343 22.43 1.41 41.63
CA ARG A 343 23.74 1.75 42.23
C ARG A 343 23.70 3.12 42.90
N ASN A 344 23.17 4.13 42.23
CA ASN A 344 23.07 5.49 42.79
C ASN A 344 22.18 5.52 44.05
N ALA A 345 21.09 4.74 44.06
CA ALA A 345 20.21 4.63 45.23
C ALA A 345 20.92 3.97 46.42
N GLU A 346 21.83 3.02 46.19
CA GLU A 346 22.68 2.46 47.25
C GLU A 346 23.73 3.47 47.74
N GLU A 347 24.39 4.20 46.84
CA GLU A 347 25.35 5.26 47.21
C GLU A 347 24.70 6.38 48.05
N GLU A 348 23.46 6.77 47.72
CA GLU A 348 22.68 7.75 48.51
C GLU A 348 22.28 7.22 49.90
N LYS A 349 22.14 5.91 50.09
CA LYS A 349 21.91 5.33 51.43
C LYS A 349 23.18 5.28 52.28
N ILE A 350 24.35 5.17 51.66
CA ILE A 350 25.65 5.08 52.35
C ILE A 350 26.12 6.46 52.83
N LYS A 351 25.98 7.51 52.02
CA LYS A 351 26.44 8.88 52.35
C LYS A 351 25.92 9.44 53.70
N PRO A 352 24.62 9.32 54.06
CA PRO A 352 24.11 9.79 55.35
C PRO A 352 24.68 9.01 56.55
N ARG A 353 25.04 7.73 56.36
CA ARG A 353 25.64 6.90 57.42
C ARG A 353 27.10 7.27 57.70
N GLU A 354 27.86 7.62 56.66
CA GLU A 354 29.25 8.07 56.82
C GLU A 354 29.33 9.47 57.43
N GLU A 355 28.47 10.41 57.01
CA GLU A 355 28.41 11.75 57.60
C GLU A 355 27.90 11.73 59.06
N GLY A 356 26.91 10.88 59.36
CA GLY A 356 26.44 10.66 60.73
C GLY A 356 27.44 9.94 61.63
N GLY A 357 28.25 9.04 61.07
CA GLY A 357 29.34 8.33 61.78
C GLY A 357 30.51 9.26 62.11
N ARG A 358 31.00 10.04 61.13
CA ARG A 358 32.07 11.03 61.35
C ARG A 358 31.71 12.10 62.38
N ARG A 359 30.44 12.52 62.42
CA ARG A 359 29.96 13.49 63.40
C ARG A 359 29.92 12.93 64.82
N ARG A 360 29.71 11.62 64.99
CA ARG A 360 29.75 10.94 66.30
C ARG A 360 31.18 10.68 66.78
N GLU A 361 32.10 10.31 65.89
CA GLU A 361 33.53 10.18 66.22
C GLU A 361 34.13 11.53 66.63
N SER A 362 33.81 12.63 65.93
CA SER A 362 34.31 13.96 66.29
C SER A 362 33.84 14.50 67.66
N VAL A 363 32.76 13.94 68.22
CA VAL A 363 32.23 14.30 69.55
C VAL A 363 32.76 13.37 70.64
N GLY A 364 33.25 12.17 70.28
CA GLY A 364 33.79 11.19 71.22
C GLY A 364 35.24 11.46 71.65
N ASP A 365 36.03 12.15 70.82
CA ASP A 365 37.45 12.46 71.11
C ASP A 365 37.67 13.77 71.89
N ALA A 366 36.59 14.45 72.32
CA ALA A 366 36.66 15.75 72.98
C ALA A 366 36.42 15.71 74.51
N ASN A 367 36.60 14.56 75.17
CA ASN A 367 36.33 14.40 76.61
C ASN A 367 37.49 13.80 77.38
#